data_AF-I8AAC5-F1
#
_entry.id   AF-I8AAC5-F1
#
_cell.length_a   1.000
_cell.length_b   1.000
_cell.length_c   1.000
_cell.angle_alpha   90.00
_cell.angle_beta   90.00
_cell.angle_gamma   90.00
#
_symmetry.space_group_name_H-M   'P 1'
#
loop_
_entity.id
_entity.type
_entity.pdbx_description
1 polymer ?
#
loop_
_entity_poly.entity_id
_entity_poly.type
_entity_poly.pdbx_seq_one_letter_code
_entity_poly.pdbx_strand_id
1 'polypeptide(L)'
;MEPNDVFLRAFFHACFTGDLSQTQKAIATGRLTAEDLNKGLKRATHSAFPDIVAALFDAGASVSTSTIASLPGPNLQQQPSVVRHFLDHGLDPNSRLSTGEPLLPMLRNPASARLHLDYAPCLEGGIASYFSASSKGDKQKDLRRITSAT
;
A
#
# COMPACT_ATOMS: atom_id res chain seq x y z
N MET A 1 14.28 20.17 -22.80
CA MET A 1 13.69 19.18 -21.88
C MET A 1 13.89 17.83 -22.54
N GLU A 2 14.59 16.90 -21.87
CA GLU A 2 14.96 15.63 -22.49
C GLU A 2 13.73 14.77 -22.77
N PRO A 3 13.68 14.01 -23.89
CA PRO A 3 12.54 13.15 -24.21
C PRO A 3 12.19 12.13 -23.12
N ASN A 4 13.19 11.69 -22.35
CA ASN A 4 12.99 10.78 -21.20
C ASN A 4 12.20 11.44 -20.07
N ASP A 5 12.40 12.73 -19.79
CA ASP A 5 11.68 13.43 -18.73
C ASP A 5 10.20 13.59 -19.05
N VAL A 6 9.88 13.84 -20.33
CA VAL A 6 8.49 13.94 -20.80
C VAL A 6 7.78 12.58 -20.66
N PHE A 7 8.46 11.51 -21.07
CA PHE A 7 7.94 10.14 -20.93
C PHE A 7 7.66 9.77 -19.47
N LEU A 8 8.63 9.97 -18.57
CA LEU A 8 8.47 9.66 -17.14
C LEU A 8 7.39 10.53 -16.50
N ARG A 9 7.29 11.82 -16.86
CA ARG A 9 6.20 12.67 -16.37
C ARG A 9 4.83 12.18 -16.81
N ALA A 10 4.68 11.76 -18.07
CA ALA A 10 3.43 11.20 -18.58
C ALA A 10 3.05 9.91 -17.85
N PHE A 11 4.01 9.02 -17.62
CA PHE A 11 3.82 7.79 -16.85
C PHE A 11 3.40 8.08 -15.39
N PHE A 12 4.11 8.97 -14.69
CA PHE A 12 3.75 9.34 -13.31
C PHE A 12 2.40 10.05 -13.22
N HIS A 13 2.05 10.83 -14.24
CA HIS A 13 0.73 11.43 -14.33
C HIS A 13 -0.35 10.37 -14.48
N ALA A 14 -0.19 9.41 -15.39
CA ALA A 14 -1.12 8.29 -15.59
C ALA A 14 -1.33 7.48 -14.30
N CYS A 15 -0.26 7.16 -13.57
CA CYS A 15 -0.35 6.48 -12.28
C CYS A 15 -1.14 7.28 -11.22
N PHE A 16 -1.05 8.61 -11.28
CA PHE A 16 -1.72 9.50 -10.32
C PHE A 16 -3.17 9.81 -10.68
N THR A 17 -3.52 9.79 -11.98
CA THR A 17 -4.89 10.06 -12.47
C THR A 17 -5.73 8.81 -12.64
N GLY A 18 -5.14 7.61 -12.57
CA GLY A 18 -5.88 6.36 -12.73
C GLY A 18 -5.96 5.88 -14.19
N ASP A 19 -5.09 6.36 -15.08
CA ASP A 19 -5.06 5.91 -16.46
C ASP A 19 -4.29 4.59 -16.61
N LEU A 20 -5.02 3.48 -16.47
CA LEU A 20 -4.46 2.13 -16.62
C LEU A 20 -3.87 1.90 -18.03
N SER A 21 -4.53 2.40 -19.08
CA SER A 21 -4.09 2.18 -20.46
C SER A 21 -2.73 2.82 -20.72
N GLN A 22 -2.54 4.07 -20.30
CA GLN A 22 -1.25 4.76 -20.45
C GLN A 22 -0.17 4.17 -19.55
N THR A 23 -0.53 3.73 -18.34
CA THR A 23 0.39 3.03 -17.45
C THR A 23 0.90 1.74 -18.10
N GLN A 24 0.01 0.88 -18.59
CA GLN A 24 0.38 -0.37 -19.24
C GLN A 24 1.20 -0.14 -20.52
N LYS A 25 0.84 0.86 -21.33
CA LYS A 25 1.65 1.24 -22.51
C LYS A 25 3.07 1.62 -22.11
N ALA A 26 3.25 2.41 -21.06
CA ALA A 26 4.57 2.80 -20.57
C ALA A 26 5.36 1.59 -20.05
N ILE A 27 4.73 0.70 -19.28
CA ILE A 27 5.33 -0.56 -18.82
C ILE A 27 5.78 -1.42 -20.00
N ALA A 28 4.92 -1.60 -21.00
CA ALA A 28 5.20 -2.41 -22.18
C ALA A 28 6.39 -1.92 -23.01
N THR A 29 6.79 -0.65 -22.86
CA THR A 29 8.01 -0.15 -23.53
C THR A 29 9.30 -0.78 -22.98
N GLY A 30 9.28 -1.35 -21.77
CA GLY A 30 10.47 -1.89 -21.10
C GLY A 30 11.53 -0.84 -20.73
N ARG A 31 11.23 0.46 -20.89
CA ARG A 31 12.16 1.56 -20.62
C ARG A 31 12.18 2.02 -19.16
N LEU A 32 11.26 1.53 -18.34
CA LEU A 32 11.12 1.94 -16.94
C LEU A 32 12.13 1.18 -16.07
N THR A 33 12.82 1.91 -15.21
CA THR A 33 13.66 1.30 -14.17
C THR A 33 12.81 0.82 -13.00
N ALA A 34 13.36 -0.04 -12.15
CA ALA A 34 12.71 -0.43 -10.89
C ALA A 34 12.36 0.78 -10.00
N GLU A 35 13.20 1.82 -10.02
CA GLU A 35 12.95 3.06 -9.28
C GLU A 35 11.74 3.81 -9.85
N ASP A 36 11.59 3.86 -11.17
CA ASP A 36 10.43 4.48 -11.82
C ASP A 36 9.14 3.74 -11.49
N LEU A 37 9.17 2.40 -11.56
CA LEU A 37 8.04 1.55 -11.19
C LEU A 37 7.64 1.77 -9.72
N ASN A 38 8.61 1.83 -8.80
CA ASN A 38 8.36 2.10 -7.37
C ASN A 38 7.76 3.50 -7.14
N LYS A 39 8.22 4.53 -7.87
CA LYS A 39 7.64 5.88 -7.83
C LYS A 39 6.22 5.91 -8.39
N GLY A 40 5.95 5.16 -9.47
CA GLY A 40 4.61 4.96 -10.02
C GLY A 40 3.69 4.27 -9.00
N LEU A 41 4.16 3.20 -8.38
CA LEU A 41 3.44 2.40 -7.39
C LEU A 41 3.04 3.26 -6.19
N LYS A 42 3.98 4.08 -5.69
CA LYS A 42 3.71 5.05 -4.63
C LYS A 42 2.51 5.96 -4.98
N ARG A 43 2.48 6.51 -6.21
CA ARG A 43 1.42 7.43 -6.66
C ARG A 43 0.09 6.72 -6.81
N ALA A 44 0.07 5.56 -7.47
CA ALA A 44 -1.13 4.76 -7.65
C ALA A 44 -1.73 4.29 -6.32
N THR A 45 -0.87 3.91 -5.37
CA THR A 45 -1.27 3.53 -4.01
C THR A 45 -1.87 4.72 -3.25
N HIS A 46 -1.24 5.90 -3.35
CA HIS A 46 -1.74 7.12 -2.71
C HIS A 46 -3.13 7.52 -3.22
N SER A 47 -3.42 7.28 -4.51
CA SER A 47 -4.73 7.54 -5.13
C SER A 47 -5.68 6.34 -5.07
N ALA A 48 -5.28 5.21 -4.47
CA ALA A 48 -6.07 4.00 -4.30
C ALA A 48 -6.56 3.33 -5.62
N PHE A 49 -5.68 3.21 -6.62
CA PHE A 49 -5.98 2.53 -7.89
C PHE A 49 -5.48 1.08 -7.92
N PRO A 50 -6.32 0.07 -7.59
CA PRO A 50 -5.88 -1.31 -7.46
C PRO A 50 -5.36 -1.93 -8.78
N ASP A 51 -6.02 -1.66 -9.91
CA ASP A 51 -5.62 -2.25 -11.20
C ASP A 51 -4.23 -1.76 -11.65
N ILE A 52 -3.91 -0.50 -11.37
CA ILE A 52 -2.59 0.07 -11.65
C ILE A 52 -1.55 -0.49 -10.69
N VAL A 53 -1.89 -0.61 -9.41
CA VAL A 53 -1.02 -1.23 -8.39
C VAL A 53 -0.66 -2.67 -8.81
N ALA A 54 -1.64 -3.46 -9.23
CA ALA A 54 -1.43 -4.82 -9.74
C ALA A 54 -0.47 -4.83 -10.95
N ALA A 55 -0.77 -4.02 -11.97
CA ALA A 55 0.07 -3.95 -13.17
C ALA A 55 1.52 -3.53 -12.87
N LEU A 56 1.74 -2.67 -11.88
CA LEU A 56 3.08 -2.23 -11.46
C LEU A 56 3.82 -3.34 -10.72
N PHE A 57 3.14 -4.09 -9.86
CA PHE A 57 3.74 -5.27 -9.23
C PHE A 57 4.10 -6.36 -10.26
N ASP A 58 3.22 -6.63 -11.22
CA ASP A 58 3.48 -7.56 -12.33
C ASP A 58 4.69 -7.12 -13.18
N ALA A 59 4.90 -5.81 -13.30
CA ALA A 59 6.06 -5.22 -13.99
C ALA A 59 7.36 -5.29 -13.17
N GLY A 60 7.32 -5.77 -11.92
CA GLY A 60 8.49 -5.88 -11.05
C GLY A 60 8.68 -4.73 -10.06
N ALA A 61 7.66 -3.90 -9.82
CA ALA A 61 7.68 -3.00 -8.67
C ALA A 61 7.78 -3.80 -7.36
N SER A 62 8.43 -3.21 -6.36
CA SER A 62 8.69 -3.86 -5.07
C SER A 62 8.09 -3.09 -3.92
N VAL A 63 7.70 -3.79 -2.86
CA VAL A 63 7.34 -3.16 -1.58
C VAL A 63 8.60 -2.52 -0.98
N SER A 64 8.52 -1.24 -0.65
CA SER A 64 9.60 -0.46 -0.05
C SER A 64 9.05 0.46 1.02
N THR A 65 9.92 1.01 1.87
CA THR A 65 9.52 1.97 2.91
C THR A 65 8.74 3.16 2.33
N SER A 66 9.06 3.59 1.11
CA SER A 66 8.39 4.69 0.42
C SER A 66 6.97 4.35 -0.06
N THR A 67 6.75 3.12 -0.52
CA THR A 67 5.44 2.66 -1.00
C THR A 67 4.54 2.32 0.19
N ILE A 68 5.10 1.72 1.25
CA ILE A 68 4.44 1.50 2.54
C ILE A 68 3.94 2.83 3.14
N ALA A 69 4.74 3.89 3.08
CA ALA A 69 4.32 5.21 3.57
C ALA A 69 3.09 5.78 2.85
N SER A 70 2.82 5.32 1.61
CA SER A 70 1.64 5.75 0.84
C SER A 70 0.46 4.78 0.96
N LEU A 71 0.68 3.62 1.58
CA LEU A 71 -0.32 2.57 1.73
C LEU A 71 -1.56 2.98 2.54
N PRO A 72 -1.50 3.88 3.55
CA PRO A 72 -2.73 4.37 4.20
C PRO A 72 -3.75 4.98 3.23
N GLY A 73 -3.29 5.43 2.04
CA GLY A 73 -4.17 5.89 0.97
C GLY A 73 -4.83 7.25 1.27
N PRO A 74 -5.80 7.65 0.43
CA PRO A 74 -6.45 8.94 0.57
C PRO A 74 -7.36 8.94 1.81
N ASN A 75 -7.24 9.96 2.66
CA ASN A 75 -8.00 10.10 3.91
C ASN A 75 -7.87 8.90 4.88
N LEU A 76 -6.78 8.12 4.77
CA LEU A 76 -6.57 6.87 5.53
C LEU A 76 -7.59 5.76 5.19
N GLN A 77 -8.32 5.90 4.08
CA GLN A 77 -9.37 4.98 3.62
C GLN A 77 -8.87 4.16 2.43
N GLN A 78 -7.76 3.44 2.60
CA GLN A 78 -7.24 2.59 1.54
C GLN A 78 -8.22 1.49 1.14
N GLN A 79 -8.22 1.11 -0.13
CA GLN A 79 -9.01 0.00 -0.65
C GLN A 79 -8.40 -1.35 -0.23
N PRO A 80 -9.22 -2.34 0.18
CA PRO A 80 -8.72 -3.67 0.58
C PRO A 80 -7.92 -4.34 -0.53
N SER A 81 -8.32 -4.19 -1.80
CA SER A 81 -7.60 -4.77 -2.94
C SER A 81 -6.16 -4.24 -3.05
N VAL A 82 -5.92 -2.96 -2.77
CA VAL A 82 -4.57 -2.38 -2.76
C VAL A 82 -3.74 -3.00 -1.64
N VAL A 83 -4.30 -3.12 -0.43
CA VAL A 83 -3.60 -3.76 0.70
C VAL A 83 -3.30 -5.23 0.40
N ARG A 84 -4.23 -5.94 -0.26
CA ARG A 84 -4.03 -7.33 -0.70
C ARG A 84 -2.81 -7.45 -1.61
N HIS A 85 -2.70 -6.62 -2.64
CA HIS A 85 -1.54 -6.65 -3.53
C HIS A 85 -0.24 -6.41 -2.77
N PHE A 86 -0.20 -5.50 -1.79
CA PHE A 86 1.01 -5.31 -1.00
C PHE A 86 1.37 -6.56 -0.18
N LEU A 87 0.39 -7.22 0.45
CA LEU A 87 0.60 -8.44 1.22
C LEU A 87 1.08 -9.61 0.34
N ASP A 88 0.44 -9.80 -0.82
CA ASP A 88 0.80 -10.85 -1.78
C ASP A 88 2.22 -10.65 -2.36
N HIS A 89 2.71 -9.40 -2.38
CA HIS A 89 4.05 -9.04 -2.84
C HIS A 89 5.06 -8.76 -1.71
N GLY A 90 4.81 -9.32 -0.51
CA GLY A 90 5.81 -9.39 0.57
C GLY A 90 5.83 -8.21 1.54
N LEU A 91 4.73 -7.46 1.66
CA LEU A 91 4.54 -6.53 2.78
C LEU A 91 4.56 -7.31 4.10
N ASP A 92 5.53 -7.03 4.96
CA ASP A 92 5.53 -7.54 6.34
C ASP A 92 4.32 -6.94 7.10
N PRO A 93 3.42 -7.76 7.67
CA PRO A 93 2.30 -7.27 8.47
C PRO A 93 2.73 -6.39 9.66
N ASN A 94 3.94 -6.57 10.18
CA ASN A 94 4.50 -5.77 11.27
C ASN A 94 5.23 -4.51 10.79
N SER A 95 5.16 -4.21 9.49
CA SER A 95 5.78 -3.03 8.89
C SER A 95 5.39 -1.75 9.60
N ARG A 96 6.37 -0.85 9.70
CA ARG A 96 6.23 0.48 10.28
C ARG A 96 6.38 1.52 9.18
N LEU A 97 5.67 2.63 9.34
CA LEU A 97 5.89 3.82 8.54
C LEU A 97 7.29 4.38 8.80
N SER A 98 7.74 5.30 7.94
CA SER A 98 9.01 6.01 8.12
C SER A 98 9.08 6.81 9.43
N THR A 99 7.93 7.20 10.00
CA THR A 99 7.81 7.84 11.33
C THR A 99 8.08 6.88 12.49
N GLY A 100 8.20 5.58 12.19
CA GLY A 100 8.28 4.53 13.19
C GLY A 100 6.91 4.17 13.76
N GLU A 101 5.79 4.64 13.25
CA GLU A 101 4.46 4.18 13.67
C GLU A 101 4.08 2.86 12.98
N PRO A 102 3.38 1.93 13.66
CA PRO A 102 2.86 0.73 13.01
C PRO A 102 1.87 1.11 11.90
N LEU A 103 1.90 0.36 10.79
CA LEU A 103 1.03 0.61 9.63
C LEU A 103 -0.46 0.36 9.94
N LEU A 104 -0.78 -0.69 10.70
CA LEU A 104 -2.15 -1.15 10.91
C LEU A 104 -3.09 -0.06 11.49
N PRO A 105 -2.73 0.72 12.52
CA PRO A 105 -3.57 1.82 13.01
C PRO A 105 -3.80 2.97 12.01
N MET A 106 -3.06 3.00 10.90
CA MET A 106 -3.19 4.00 9.84
C MET A 106 -4.17 3.57 8.74
N LEU A 107 -4.52 2.28 8.68
CA LEU A 107 -5.57 1.76 7.81
C LEU A 107 -6.93 1.94 8.51
N ARG A 108 -7.58 3.10 8.32
CA ARG A 108 -8.88 3.39 8.96
C ARG A 108 -10.05 2.70 8.28
N ASN A 109 -9.86 2.16 7.08
CA ASN A 109 -10.85 1.31 6.44
C ASN A 109 -10.90 -0.04 7.19
N PRO A 110 -12.03 -0.41 7.82
CA PRO A 110 -12.12 -1.63 8.61
C PRO A 110 -11.93 -2.90 7.77
N ALA A 111 -12.32 -2.91 6.49
CA ALA A 111 -12.09 -4.05 5.61
C ALA A 111 -10.60 -4.23 5.29
N SER A 112 -9.88 -3.13 5.07
CA SER A 112 -8.43 -3.14 4.83
C SER A 112 -7.65 -3.51 6.08
N ALA A 113 -8.06 -3.01 7.25
CA ALA A 113 -7.48 -3.37 8.53
C ALA A 113 -7.69 -4.87 8.84
N ARG A 114 -8.91 -5.38 8.61
CA ARG A 114 -9.23 -6.81 8.76
C ARG A 114 -8.38 -7.67 7.85
N LEU A 115 -8.27 -7.33 6.57
CA LEU A 115 -7.41 -8.06 5.63
C LEU A 115 -5.94 -8.10 6.09
N HIS A 116 -5.41 -6.96 6.57
CA HIS A 116 -4.06 -6.87 7.12
C HIS A 116 -3.88 -7.75 8.36
N LEU A 117 -4.91 -7.80 9.22
CA LEU A 117 -4.97 -8.69 10.37
C LEU A 117 -5.05 -10.15 9.97
N ASP A 118 -5.82 -10.52 8.95
CA ASP A 118 -6.01 -11.90 8.51
C ASP A 118 -4.74 -12.50 7.86
N TYR A 119 -3.86 -11.67 7.30
CA TYR A 119 -2.55 -12.09 6.82
C TYR A 119 -1.47 -12.17 7.93
N ALA A 120 -1.68 -11.51 9.07
CA ALA A 120 -0.77 -11.53 10.22
C ALA A 120 -0.69 -12.86 11.02
N PRO A 121 -1.74 -13.69 11.21
CA PRO A 121 -1.69 -14.89 12.06
C PRO A 121 -0.87 -16.05 11.50
N CYS A 122 -0.29 -15.95 10.29
CA CYS A 122 0.66 -16.94 9.80
C CYS A 122 2.05 -16.85 10.47
N LEU A 123 2.31 -15.82 11.28
CA LEU A 123 3.47 -15.76 12.18
C LEU A 123 2.99 -16.09 13.60
N GLU A 124 3.29 -17.30 14.07
CA GLU A 124 3.00 -17.72 15.45
C GLU A 124 3.41 -16.63 16.45
N GLY A 125 2.43 -16.12 17.21
CA GLY A 125 2.65 -15.18 18.32
C GLY A 125 2.21 -13.72 18.10
N GLY A 126 1.75 -13.33 16.91
CA GLY A 126 1.56 -11.91 16.53
C GLY A 126 0.49 -11.12 17.28
N ILE A 127 -0.58 -11.73 17.82
CA ILE A 127 -1.66 -10.96 18.45
C ILE A 127 -1.27 -10.33 19.79
N ALA A 128 -0.30 -10.89 20.52
CA ALA A 128 0.05 -10.42 21.87
C ALA A 128 0.83 -9.08 21.85
N SER A 129 1.64 -8.84 20.82
CA SER A 129 2.49 -7.65 20.69
C SER A 129 1.73 -6.40 20.23
N TYR A 130 0.61 -6.55 19.50
CA TYR A 130 -0.22 -5.41 19.10
C TYR A 130 -0.97 -4.78 20.29
N PHE A 131 -1.37 -5.59 21.27
CA PHE A 131 -2.07 -5.08 22.46
C PHE A 131 -1.13 -4.38 23.45
N SER A 132 0.17 -4.73 23.48
CA SER A 132 1.13 -4.10 24.39
C SER A 132 1.62 -2.73 23.93
N ALA A 133 1.62 -2.45 22.61
CA ALA A 133 2.06 -1.15 22.07
C ALA A 133 0.97 -0.05 22.10
N SER A 134 -0.31 -0.42 22.23
CA SER A 134 -1.44 0.53 22.18
C SER A 134 -1.78 1.10 23.56
N SER A 135 -0.84 1.79 24.21
CA SER A 135 -1.02 2.41 25.54
C SER A 135 -1.78 3.76 25.50
N LYS A 136 -2.46 4.13 24.40
CA LYS A 136 -3.32 5.33 24.34
C LYS A 136 -4.78 4.91 24.25
N GLY A 137 -5.47 5.04 25.38
CA GLY A 137 -6.79 4.45 25.71
C GLY A 137 -7.98 4.74 24.78
N ASP A 138 -7.85 5.62 23.79
CA ASP A 138 -8.94 5.87 22.82
C ASP A 138 -8.91 4.94 21.61
N LYS A 139 -7.72 4.52 21.14
CA LYS A 139 -7.61 3.67 19.92
C LYS A 139 -7.95 2.20 20.18
N GLN A 140 -7.99 1.78 21.44
CA GLN A 140 -8.25 0.39 21.81
C GLN A 140 -9.73 0.01 21.78
N LYS A 141 -10.64 0.98 21.90
CA LYS A 141 -12.10 0.75 21.79
C LYS A 141 -12.52 0.46 20.35
N ASP A 142 -11.95 1.17 19.38
CA ASP A 142 -12.27 0.96 17.97
C ASP A 142 -11.79 -0.41 17.49
N LEU A 143 -10.60 -0.84 17.91
CA LEU A 143 -10.06 -2.14 17.50
C LEU A 143 -10.89 -3.31 18.07
N ARG A 144 -11.35 -3.22 19.33
CA ARG A 144 -12.25 -4.24 19.92
C ARG A 144 -13.60 -4.32 19.22
N ARG A 145 -14.13 -3.21 18.68
CA ARG A 145 -15.37 -3.24 17.88
C ARG A 145 -15.17 -3.98 16.56
N ILE A 146 -14.01 -3.82 15.93
CA ILE A 146 -13.69 -4.47 14.65
C ILE A 146 -13.53 -6.00 14.83
N THR A 147 -13.00 -6.46 15.97
CA THR A 147 -12.79 -7.89 16.25
C THR A 147 -13.99 -8.61 16.87
N SER A 148 -14.97 -7.89 17.44
CA SER A 148 -16.11 -8.50 18.18
C SER A 148 -17.40 -8.66 17.36
N ALA A 149 -17.43 -8.19 16.11
CA ALA A 149 -18.54 -8.45 15.19
C ALA A 149 -18.26 -9.72 14.38
N THR A 150 -18.46 -10.86 15.05
CA THR A 150 -18.78 -12.17 14.45
C THR A 150 -20.29 -12.25 14.25
#